data_AF-A0A3C0TM90-F1
#
_entry.id   AF-A0A3C0TM90-F1
#
_cell.length_a   1.000
_cell.length_b   1.000
_cell.length_c   1.000
_cell.angle_alpha   90.00
_cell.angle_beta   90.00
_cell.angle_gamma   90.00
#
_symmetry.space_group_name_H-M   'P 1'
#
loop_
_entity.id
_entity.type
_entity.pdbx_description
1 polymer ?
#
loop_
_entity_poly.entity_id
_entity_poly.type
_entity_poly.pdbx_seq_one_letter_code
_entity_poly.pdbx_strand_id
1 'polypeptide(L)'
;DVYPRDVFSDYGISLDESVDERVFRRLDDVTSRYSRILQYHELGESVEDIPGWHDILAAVSDRTTEYFLRALKDLIADTSDYGPLRRIIQTHDKGALALFVSSQEGFRKTLYPELRTVLDAFFVDGDWAAVDTVRRQGYERFTAKSREIVELYEGRGLRETVDDAIGDFVRAAAGLRS
;
A
#
# COMPACT_ATOMS: atom_id res chain seq x y z
N ASP A 1 10.34 14.19 10.98
CA ASP A 1 11.22 14.28 9.80
C ASP A 1 12.52 13.51 9.95
N VAL A 2 12.46 12.20 9.76
CA VAL A 2 13.62 11.38 9.40
C VAL A 2 13.14 10.45 8.30
N TYR A 3 13.15 10.96 7.06
CA TYR A 3 13.16 10.11 5.87
C TYR A 3 14.46 9.30 5.89
N PRO A 4 14.52 8.08 5.33
CA PRO A 4 15.81 7.47 5.06
C PRO A 4 16.56 8.46 4.18
N ARG A 5 17.67 9.01 4.69
CA ARG A 5 18.56 9.79 3.86
C ARG A 5 19.02 8.84 2.76
N ASP A 6 18.52 9.11 1.57
CA ASP A 6 18.95 8.55 0.30
C ASP A 6 18.66 7.05 0.10
N VAL A 7 17.42 6.72 -0.30
CA VAL A 7 17.03 5.37 -0.75
C VAL A 7 17.98 4.83 -1.83
N PHE A 8 18.59 5.73 -2.61
CA PHE A 8 19.57 5.39 -3.64
C PHE A 8 20.94 4.99 -3.09
N SER A 9 21.29 5.40 -1.86
CA SER A 9 22.55 5.01 -1.21
C SER A 9 22.60 3.52 -0.85
N ASP A 10 21.45 2.91 -0.54
CA ASP A 10 21.34 1.46 -0.33
C ASP A 10 21.58 0.67 -1.64
N TYR A 11 21.44 1.34 -2.80
CA TYR A 11 21.84 0.83 -4.12
C TYR A 11 23.24 1.29 -4.54
N GLY A 12 23.93 2.01 -3.66
CA GLY A 12 25.25 2.60 -3.86
C GLY A 12 25.30 3.73 -4.89
N ILE A 13 24.16 4.31 -5.25
CA ILE A 13 24.05 5.45 -6.17
C ILE A 13 24.15 6.74 -5.35
N SER A 14 25.09 7.62 -5.72
CA SER A 14 25.19 8.98 -5.17
C SER A 14 24.76 10.00 -6.22
N LEU A 15 24.06 11.06 -5.80
CA LEU A 15 23.57 12.11 -6.71
C LEU A 15 24.70 12.99 -7.29
N ASP A 16 25.94 12.86 -6.79
CA ASP A 16 27.13 13.53 -7.30
C ASP A 16 28.01 12.65 -8.21
N GLU A 17 27.63 11.40 -8.45
CA GLU A 17 28.42 10.43 -9.24
C GLU A 17 28.23 10.70 -10.75
N SER A 18 29.33 10.74 -11.52
CA SER A 18 29.23 10.81 -12.99
C SER A 18 28.50 9.59 -13.52
N VAL A 19 27.45 9.79 -14.33
CA VAL A 19 26.66 8.69 -14.90
C VAL A 19 27.55 7.84 -15.81
N ASP A 20 28.07 6.77 -15.25
CA ASP A 20 28.85 5.75 -15.93
C ASP A 20 28.01 4.48 -16.08
N GLU A 21 28.59 3.45 -16.71
CA GLU A 21 27.92 2.19 -16.95
C GLU A 21 27.56 1.42 -15.66
N ARG A 22 28.19 1.76 -14.53
CA ARG A 22 27.88 1.18 -13.21
C ARG A 22 26.63 1.84 -12.62
N VAL A 23 26.52 3.17 -12.70
CA VAL A 23 25.30 3.91 -12.31
C VAL A 23 24.11 3.46 -13.16
N PHE A 24 24.29 3.32 -14.48
CA PHE A 24 23.24 2.84 -15.38
C PHE A 24 22.72 1.45 -14.99
N ARG A 25 23.62 0.50 -14.70
CA ARG A 25 23.25 -0.86 -14.25
C ARG A 25 22.46 -0.86 -12.94
N ARG A 26 22.79 0.03 -12.00
CA ARG A 26 22.05 0.15 -10.73
C ARG A 26 20.66 0.75 -10.94
N LEU A 27 20.52 1.73 -11.82
CA LEU A 27 19.21 2.27 -12.20
C LEU A 27 18.34 1.22 -12.88
N ASP A 28 18.90 0.43 -13.81
CA ASP A 28 18.19 -0.67 -14.47
C ASP A 28 17.68 -1.73 -13.47
N ASP A 29 18.50 -2.04 -12.45
CA ASP A 29 18.13 -2.96 -11.37
C ASP A 29 16.99 -2.39 -10.49
N VAL A 30 17.06 -1.10 -10.11
CA VAL A 30 15.99 -0.42 -9.37
C VAL A 30 14.68 -0.38 -10.18
N THR A 31 14.75 0.01 -11.45
CA THR A 31 13.59 0.04 -12.36
C THR A 31 13.00 -1.35 -12.54
N SER A 32 13.83 -2.38 -12.71
CA SER A 32 13.38 -3.77 -12.82
C SER A 32 12.67 -4.25 -11.56
N ARG A 33 13.16 -3.90 -10.37
CA ARG A 33 12.47 -4.20 -9.10
C ARG A 33 11.13 -3.49 -9.01
N TYR A 34 11.09 -2.19 -9.29
CA TYR A 34 9.85 -1.43 -9.22
C TYR A 34 8.81 -1.90 -10.25
N SER A 35 9.23 -2.25 -11.46
CA SER A 35 8.35 -2.86 -12.47
C SER A 35 7.72 -4.17 -11.99
N ARG A 36 8.48 -5.02 -11.29
CA ARG A 36 7.91 -6.23 -10.67
C ARG A 36 6.91 -5.89 -9.58
N ILE A 37 7.19 -4.90 -8.73
CA ILE A 37 6.24 -4.45 -7.70
C ILE A 37 4.90 -4.09 -8.35
N LEU A 38 4.92 -3.27 -9.40
CA LEU A 38 3.72 -2.90 -10.15
C LEU A 38 3.05 -4.13 -10.77
N GLN A 39 3.80 -5.02 -11.41
CA GLN A 39 3.24 -6.24 -12.00
C GLN A 39 2.46 -7.09 -10.99
N TYR A 40 3.00 -7.28 -9.78
CA TYR A 40 2.32 -8.02 -8.74
C TYR A 40 1.17 -7.23 -8.11
N HIS A 41 1.21 -5.89 -8.12
CA HIS A 41 0.08 -5.06 -7.72
C HIS A 41 -1.10 -5.26 -8.67
N GLU A 42 -0.88 -5.15 -9.98
CA GLU A 42 -1.92 -5.39 -10.99
C GLU A 42 -2.48 -6.82 -10.90
N LEU A 43 -1.61 -7.82 -10.67
CA LEU A 43 -2.04 -9.20 -10.44
C LEU A 43 -2.93 -9.31 -9.19
N GLY A 44 -2.49 -8.72 -8.08
CA GLY A 44 -3.26 -8.65 -6.84
C GLY A 44 -4.63 -8.01 -7.06
N GLU A 45 -4.70 -6.86 -7.72
CA GLU A 45 -5.96 -6.19 -8.03
C GLU A 45 -6.90 -7.04 -8.89
N SER A 46 -6.36 -7.78 -9.86
CA SER A 46 -7.16 -8.64 -10.74
C SER A 46 -7.76 -9.84 -10.02
N VAL A 47 -7.10 -10.34 -8.97
CA VAL A 47 -7.55 -11.50 -8.19
C VAL A 47 -8.46 -11.06 -7.05
N GLU A 48 -8.15 -9.94 -6.39
CA GLU A 48 -8.88 -9.37 -5.27
C GLU A 48 -10.02 -8.44 -5.73
N ASP A 49 -10.74 -8.84 -6.79
CA ASP A 49 -11.86 -8.05 -7.28
C ASP A 49 -12.98 -8.01 -6.24
N ILE A 50 -13.54 -6.82 -6.02
CA ILE A 50 -14.59 -6.56 -5.03
C ILE A 50 -15.87 -6.24 -5.79
N PRO A 51 -16.86 -7.15 -5.82
CA PRO A 51 -18.11 -6.92 -6.54
C PRO A 51 -18.77 -5.60 -6.13
N GLY A 52 -19.26 -4.83 -7.11
CA GLY A 52 -19.93 -3.55 -6.87
C GLY A 52 -19.01 -2.39 -6.48
N TRP A 53 -17.70 -2.59 -6.34
CA TRP A 53 -16.77 -1.52 -5.93
C TRP A 53 -16.73 -0.35 -6.93
N HIS A 54 -16.86 -0.65 -8.23
CA HIS A 54 -16.97 0.38 -9.26
C HIS A 54 -18.22 1.26 -9.09
N ASP A 55 -19.35 0.67 -8.71
CA ASP A 55 -20.59 1.42 -8.47
C ASP A 55 -20.48 2.29 -7.22
N ILE A 56 -19.78 1.82 -6.19
CA ILE A 56 -19.46 2.59 -4.99
C ILE A 56 -18.57 3.79 -5.35
N LEU A 57 -17.49 3.57 -6.11
CA LEU A 57 -16.61 4.65 -6.58
C LEU A 57 -17.34 5.66 -7.48
N ALA A 58 -18.28 5.20 -8.30
CA ALA A 58 -19.10 6.09 -9.14
C ALA A 58 -20.16 6.85 -8.35
N ALA A 59 -20.53 6.35 -7.17
CA ALA A 59 -21.52 6.96 -6.28
C ALA A 59 -20.93 8.07 -5.41
N VAL A 60 -19.67 7.97 -4.99
CA VAL A 60 -19.07 8.98 -4.12
C VAL A 60 -18.87 10.31 -4.84
N SER A 61 -19.12 11.42 -4.15
CA SER A 61 -19.00 12.78 -4.71
C SER A 61 -17.79 13.56 -4.19
N ASP A 62 -17.27 13.15 -3.04
CA ASP A 62 -16.08 13.75 -2.42
C ASP A 62 -14.78 13.06 -2.86
N ARG A 63 -13.78 13.86 -3.20
CA ARG A 63 -12.46 13.37 -3.65
C ARG A 63 -11.69 12.65 -2.55
N THR A 64 -11.88 13.06 -1.29
CA THR A 64 -11.16 12.47 -0.16
C THR A 64 -11.64 11.04 0.06
N THR A 65 -12.96 10.83 0.04
CA THR A 65 -13.63 9.54 0.05
C THR A 65 -13.18 8.66 -1.13
N GLU A 66 -13.12 9.19 -2.36
CA GLU A 66 -12.63 8.43 -3.51
C GLU A 66 -11.18 7.96 -3.30
N TYR A 67 -10.27 8.85 -2.87
CA TYR A 67 -8.87 8.49 -2.63
C TYR A 67 -8.71 7.48 -1.50
N PHE A 68 -9.54 7.58 -0.47
CA PHE A 68 -9.59 6.59 0.60
C PHE A 68 -9.96 5.20 0.07
N LEU A 69 -11.05 5.10 -0.70
CA LEU A 69 -11.53 3.84 -1.25
C LEU A 69 -10.52 3.20 -2.20
N ARG A 70 -9.87 4.01 -3.04
CA ARG A 70 -8.77 3.54 -3.90
C ARG A 70 -7.60 3.02 -3.07
N ALA A 71 -7.14 3.77 -2.08
CA ALA A 71 -6.06 3.34 -1.20
C ALA A 71 -6.38 2.05 -0.44
N LEU A 72 -7.63 1.86 -0.02
CA LEU A 72 -8.07 0.61 0.60
C LEU A 72 -7.97 -0.57 -0.38
N LYS A 73 -8.45 -0.40 -1.62
CA LYS A 73 -8.34 -1.42 -2.67
C LYS A 73 -6.88 -1.76 -2.98
N ASP A 74 -6.03 -0.73 -3.14
CA ASP A 74 -4.60 -0.90 -3.37
C ASP A 74 -3.95 -1.71 -2.24
N LEU A 75 -4.32 -1.45 -0.99
CA LEU A 75 -3.78 -2.16 0.17
C LEU A 75 -4.24 -3.62 0.23
N ILE A 76 -5.46 -3.93 -0.20
CA ILE A 76 -5.92 -5.32 -0.32
C ILE A 76 -5.07 -6.05 -1.36
N ALA A 77 -4.88 -5.46 -2.55
CA ALA A 77 -4.04 -6.01 -3.61
C ALA A 77 -2.58 -6.17 -3.16
N ASP A 78 -2.03 -5.14 -2.52
CA ASP A 78 -0.63 -5.09 -2.08
C ASP A 78 -0.31 -6.17 -1.03
N THR A 79 -1.28 -6.48 -0.15
CA THR A 79 -1.12 -7.42 0.97
C THR A 79 -1.61 -8.85 0.65
N SER A 80 -2.31 -9.04 -0.46
CA SER A 80 -2.78 -10.35 -0.94
C SER A 80 -1.66 -11.38 -1.05
N ASP A 81 -2.02 -12.66 -1.03
CA ASP A 81 -1.11 -13.75 -1.37
C ASP A 81 -0.64 -13.73 -2.84
N TYR A 82 -1.30 -12.94 -3.70
CA TYR A 82 -0.89 -12.68 -5.09
C TYR A 82 -0.17 -11.32 -5.26
N GLY A 83 -0.10 -10.54 -4.17
CA GLY A 83 0.39 -9.17 -4.17
C GLY A 83 1.91 -9.02 -4.07
N PRO A 84 2.42 -7.80 -4.27
CA PRO A 84 3.83 -7.46 -4.22
C PRO A 84 4.48 -7.80 -2.88
N LEU A 85 3.83 -7.55 -1.73
CA LEU A 85 4.44 -7.83 -0.43
C LEU A 85 4.71 -9.31 -0.25
N ARG A 86 3.77 -10.19 -0.64
CA ARG A 86 3.97 -11.63 -0.58
C ARG A 86 5.16 -12.05 -1.43
N ARG A 87 5.28 -11.50 -2.66
CA ARG A 87 6.41 -11.82 -3.53
C ARG A 87 7.74 -11.37 -2.92
N ILE A 88 7.81 -10.14 -2.43
CA ILE A 88 9.00 -9.54 -1.82
C ILE A 88 9.49 -10.41 -0.65
N ILE A 89 8.58 -10.83 0.22
CA ILE A 89 8.86 -11.71 1.36
C ILE A 89 9.40 -13.06 0.87
N GLN A 90 8.76 -13.70 -0.10
CA GLN A 90 9.20 -15.01 -0.62
C GLN A 90 10.59 -14.97 -1.25
N THR A 91 10.95 -13.85 -1.88
CA THR A 91 12.27 -13.67 -2.49
C THR A 91 13.30 -13.08 -1.54
N HIS A 92 12.90 -12.72 -0.31
CA HIS A 92 13.72 -12.00 0.66
C HIS A 92 14.42 -10.76 0.05
N ASP A 93 13.73 -10.02 -0.82
CA ASP A 93 14.31 -8.89 -1.55
C ASP A 93 14.17 -7.60 -0.71
N LYS A 94 15.20 -7.32 0.11
CA LYS A 94 15.24 -6.12 0.96
C LYS A 94 15.15 -4.82 0.16
N GLY A 95 15.74 -4.78 -1.04
CA GLY A 95 15.68 -3.60 -1.89
C GLY A 95 14.26 -3.35 -2.39
N ALA A 96 13.60 -4.39 -2.90
CA ALA A 96 12.20 -4.28 -3.29
C ALA A 96 11.29 -3.91 -2.11
N LEU A 97 11.57 -4.40 -0.89
CA LEU A 97 10.85 -3.99 0.30
C LEU A 97 11.03 -2.50 0.61
N ALA A 98 12.27 -1.99 0.56
CA ALA A 98 12.55 -0.57 0.75
C ALA A 98 11.83 0.30 -0.31
N LEU A 99 11.87 -0.12 -1.59
CA LEU A 99 11.18 0.57 -2.68
C LEU A 99 9.66 0.58 -2.47
N PHE A 100 9.07 -0.58 -2.18
CA PHE A 100 7.63 -0.71 -1.92
C PHE A 100 7.18 0.26 -0.84
N VAL A 101 7.89 0.30 0.29
CA VAL A 101 7.53 1.13 1.44
C VAL A 101 7.76 2.61 1.17
N SER A 102 8.84 2.95 0.47
CA SER A 102 9.12 4.33 0.08
C SER A 102 8.06 4.91 -0.88
N SER A 103 7.39 4.04 -1.66
CA SER A 103 6.32 4.43 -2.58
C SER A 103 4.94 4.57 -1.91
N GLN A 104 4.82 4.21 -0.63
CA GLN A 104 3.57 4.34 0.11
C GLN A 104 3.33 5.79 0.52
N GLU A 105 2.31 6.40 -0.08
CA GLU A 105 1.92 7.80 0.13
C GLU A 105 0.43 7.93 0.50
N GLY A 106 0.06 9.12 0.98
CA GLY A 106 -1.34 9.47 1.26
C GLY A 106 -2.05 8.49 2.19
N PHE A 107 -3.28 8.10 1.83
CA PHE A 107 -4.10 7.22 2.64
C PHE A 107 -3.51 5.83 2.87
N ARG A 108 -2.71 5.29 1.94
CA ARG A 108 -2.10 3.96 2.15
C ARG A 108 -1.19 3.95 3.38
N LYS A 109 -0.44 5.03 3.59
CA LYS A 109 0.40 5.23 4.77
C LYS A 109 -0.41 5.42 6.06
N THR A 110 -1.53 6.16 5.98
CA THR A 110 -2.43 6.38 7.12
C THR A 110 -3.17 5.10 7.52
N LEU A 111 -3.55 4.29 6.54
CA LEU A 111 -4.30 3.04 6.73
C LEU A 111 -3.43 1.88 7.19
N TYR A 112 -2.11 1.94 6.95
CA TYR A 112 -1.20 0.84 7.27
C TYR A 112 0.01 1.25 8.14
N PRO A 113 -0.21 1.85 9.31
CA PRO A 113 0.88 2.28 10.19
C PRO A 113 1.73 1.11 10.71
N GLU A 114 1.13 -0.08 10.89
CA GLU A 114 1.81 -1.27 11.42
C GLU A 114 2.91 -1.77 10.49
N LEU A 115 2.73 -1.61 9.17
CA LEU A 115 3.76 -1.94 8.20
C LEU A 115 5.04 -1.15 8.49
N ARG A 116 4.91 0.15 8.78
CA ARG A 116 6.08 0.97 9.10
C ARG A 116 6.74 0.54 10.40
N THR A 117 5.94 0.26 11.43
CA THR A 117 6.45 -0.22 12.72
C THR A 117 7.24 -1.52 12.59
N VAL A 118 6.73 -2.50 11.84
CA VAL A 118 7.46 -3.77 11.67
C VAL A 118 8.72 -3.59 10.82
N LEU A 119 8.72 -2.64 9.88
CA LEU A 119 9.89 -2.40 9.04
C LEU A 119 11.02 -1.70 9.78
N ASP A 120 10.70 -0.77 10.68
CA ASP A 120 11.70 -0.13 11.54
C ASP A 120 12.47 -1.19 12.36
N ALA A 121 11.80 -2.26 12.81
CA ALA A 121 12.43 -3.41 13.46
C ALA A 121 13.16 -4.33 12.46
N PHE A 122 12.52 -4.62 11.32
CA PHE A 122 13.06 -5.50 10.27
C PHE A 122 14.42 -5.04 9.74
N PHE A 123 14.64 -3.73 9.59
CA PHE A 123 15.94 -3.22 9.14
C PHE A 123 17.06 -3.42 10.17
N VAL A 124 16.72 -3.81 11.41
CA VAL A 124 17.67 -4.19 12.46
C VAL A 124 17.85 -5.71 12.53
N ASP A 125 16.76 -6.48 12.59
CA ASP A 125 16.81 -7.93 12.86
C ASP A 125 16.67 -8.83 11.62
N GLY A 126 16.13 -8.31 10.52
CA GLY A 126 15.88 -9.06 9.29
C GLY A 126 14.74 -10.09 9.37
N ASP A 127 13.81 -9.96 10.31
CA ASP A 127 12.74 -10.94 10.52
C ASP A 127 11.61 -10.84 9.46
N TRP A 128 11.74 -11.62 8.40
CA TRP A 128 10.72 -11.75 7.36
C TRP A 128 9.40 -12.35 7.84
N ALA A 129 9.42 -13.18 8.89
CA ALA A 129 8.20 -13.77 9.42
C ALA A 129 7.34 -12.73 10.15
N ALA A 130 7.98 -11.75 10.80
CA ALA A 130 7.30 -10.59 11.37
C ALA A 130 6.60 -9.76 10.26
N VAL A 131 7.30 -9.49 9.16
CA VAL A 131 6.74 -8.76 8.01
C VAL A 131 5.55 -9.52 7.39
N ASP A 132 5.66 -10.84 7.20
CA ASP A 132 4.55 -11.65 6.67
C ASP A 132 3.35 -11.73 7.62
N THR A 133 3.60 -11.70 8.92
CA THR A 133 2.52 -11.66 9.92
C THR A 133 1.73 -10.35 9.81
N VAL A 134 2.43 -9.21 9.74
CA VAL A 134 1.80 -7.90 9.54
C VAL A 134 1.11 -7.79 8.19
N ARG A 135 1.67 -8.40 7.12
CA ARG A 135 1.01 -8.52 5.81
C ARG A 135 -0.35 -9.21 5.93
N ARG A 136 -0.38 -10.41 6.50
CA ARG A 136 -1.61 -11.21 6.65
C ARG A 136 -2.67 -10.48 7.48
N GLN A 137 -2.27 -9.90 8.61
CA GLN A 137 -3.16 -9.10 9.46
C GLN A 137 -3.70 -7.87 8.72
N GLY A 138 -2.86 -7.19 7.94
CA GLY A 138 -3.27 -6.07 7.09
C GLY A 138 -4.33 -6.51 6.08
N TYR A 139 -4.06 -7.57 5.32
CA TYR A 139 -4.99 -8.13 4.33
C TYR A 139 -6.35 -8.48 4.93
N GLU A 140 -6.37 -9.21 6.04
CA GLU A 140 -7.61 -9.58 6.74
C GLU A 140 -8.40 -8.34 7.17
N ARG A 141 -7.73 -7.33 7.75
CA ARG A 141 -8.35 -6.08 8.20
C ARG A 141 -8.93 -5.28 7.03
N PHE A 142 -8.17 -5.10 5.96
CA PHE A 142 -8.58 -4.30 4.81
C PHE A 142 -9.74 -4.97 4.06
N THR A 143 -9.72 -6.30 3.94
CA THR A 143 -10.81 -7.06 3.34
C THR A 143 -12.07 -7.04 4.21
N ALA A 144 -11.93 -7.13 5.54
CA ALA A 144 -13.09 -6.94 6.43
C ALA A 144 -13.70 -5.55 6.25
N LYS A 145 -12.85 -4.52 6.12
CA LYS A 145 -13.30 -3.14 5.91
C LYS A 145 -14.03 -2.94 4.57
N SER A 146 -13.55 -3.55 3.49
CA SER A 146 -14.22 -3.44 2.20
C SER A 146 -15.61 -4.10 2.22
N ARG A 147 -15.77 -5.22 2.92
CA ARG A 147 -17.08 -5.86 3.13
C ARG A 147 -18.04 -4.96 3.88
N GLU A 148 -17.60 -4.31 4.97
CA GLU A 148 -18.43 -3.35 5.70
C GLU A 148 -18.92 -2.21 4.79
N ILE A 149 -18.05 -1.71 3.90
CA ILE A 149 -18.40 -0.64 2.95
C ILE A 149 -19.43 -1.13 1.93
N VAL A 150 -19.27 -2.34 1.40
CA VAL A 150 -20.24 -2.95 0.47
C VAL A 150 -21.59 -3.14 1.16
N GLU A 151 -21.61 -3.70 2.37
CA GLU A 151 -22.85 -3.92 3.15
C GLU A 151 -23.57 -2.60 3.45
N LEU A 152 -22.83 -1.52 3.75
CA LEU A 152 -23.40 -0.19 3.95
C LEU A 152 -24.02 0.37 2.67
N TYR A 153 -23.37 0.18 1.52
CA TYR A 153 -23.88 0.63 0.22
C TYR A 153 -25.16 -0.14 -0.18
N GLU A 154 -25.13 -1.47 -0.09
CA GLU A 154 -26.27 -2.33 -0.43
C GLU A 154 -27.45 -2.17 0.52
N GLY A 155 -27.20 -2.06 1.83
CA GLY A 155 -28.23 -2.03 2.86
C GLY A 155 -28.97 -0.69 3.00
N ARG A 156 -28.41 0.42 2.50
CA ARG A 156 -28.99 1.76 2.70
C ARG A 156 -29.49 2.45 1.44
N GLY A 157 -29.10 2.01 0.23
CA GLY A 157 -29.59 2.57 -1.04
C GLY A 157 -29.39 4.10 -1.22
N LEU A 158 -28.65 4.78 -0.34
CA LEU A 158 -28.54 6.23 -0.30
C LEU A 158 -27.06 6.65 -0.29
N ARG A 159 -26.66 7.15 -1.46
CA ARG A 159 -25.40 7.82 -1.79
C ARG A 159 -24.86 8.73 -0.67
N GLU A 160 -25.74 9.48 0.00
CA GLU A 160 -25.40 10.37 1.13
C GLU A 160 -24.88 9.63 2.37
N THR A 161 -25.39 8.43 2.67
CA THR A 161 -24.96 7.70 3.87
C THR A 161 -23.57 7.09 3.71
N VAL A 162 -23.16 6.79 2.49
CA VAL A 162 -21.81 6.29 2.19
C VAL A 162 -20.79 7.43 2.27
N ASP A 163 -21.13 8.61 1.75
CA ASP A 163 -20.29 9.81 1.90
C ASP A 163 -20.13 10.21 3.40
N ASP A 164 -21.20 10.14 4.20
CA ASP A 164 -21.15 10.46 5.64
C ASP A 164 -20.41 9.39 6.45
N ALA A 165 -20.69 8.10 6.23
CA ALA A 165 -20.04 7.01 6.96
C ALA A 165 -18.55 6.88 6.61
N ILE A 166 -18.18 7.10 5.33
CA ILE A 166 -16.78 7.15 4.94
C ILE A 166 -16.15 8.46 5.42
N GLY A 167 -16.87 9.57 5.40
CA GLY A 167 -16.42 10.85 5.97
C GLY A 167 -16.06 10.74 7.45
N ASP A 168 -16.90 10.07 8.24
CA ASP A 168 -16.64 9.80 9.66
C ASP A 168 -15.45 8.86 9.86
N PHE A 169 -15.29 7.86 9.01
CA PHE A 169 -14.12 6.98 9.04
C PHE A 169 -12.84 7.73 8.69
N VAL A 170 -12.84 8.54 7.62
CA VAL A 170 -11.71 9.37 7.20
C VAL A 170 -11.35 10.35 8.32
N ARG A 171 -12.33 10.98 8.96
CA ARG A 171 -12.13 11.85 10.13
C ARG A 171 -11.48 11.10 11.29
N ALA A 172 -11.98 9.91 11.62
CA ALA A 172 -11.43 9.06 12.67
C ALA A 172 -10.01 8.57 12.37
N ALA A 173 -9.74 8.13 11.14
CA ALA A 173 -8.44 7.63 10.68
C ALA A 173 -7.39 8.75 10.53
N ALA A 174 -7.82 9.97 10.19
CA ALA A 174 -6.96 11.15 10.11
C ALA A 174 -6.69 11.79 11.49
N GLY A 175 -7.31 11.30 12.56
CA GLY A 175 -7.23 11.94 13.89
C GLY A 175 -7.90 13.32 13.96
N LEU A 176 -8.71 13.67 12.96
CA LEU A 176 -9.48 14.91 12.90
C LEU A 176 -10.76 14.70 13.72
N ARG A 177 -10.70 14.98 15.03
CA ARG A 177 -11.91 15.00 15.86
C ARG A 177 -12.84 16.14 15.40
N SER A 178 -14.14 15.87 15.44
CA SER A 178 -15.23 16.84 15.27
C SER A 178 -15.11 18.03 16.22
#